data_AF-A0A529P2C0-F1
#
_entry.id   AF-A0A529P2C0-F1
#
_cell.length_a   1.000
_cell.length_b   1.000
_cell.length_c   1.000
_cell.angle_alpha   90.00
_cell.angle_beta   90.00
_cell.angle_gamma   90.00
#
_symmetry.space_group_name_H-M   'P 1'
#
loop_
_entity.id
_entity.type
_entity.pdbx_description
1 polymer ?
#
loop_
_entity_poly.entity_id
_entity_poly.type
_entity_poly.pdbx_seq_one_letter_code
_entity_poly.pdbx_strand_id
1 'polypeptide(L)' 'MRHISSAQQAAELLAGQWRDAGSALHGSALRACRRAMSGEVSADAARDAFIGAAREAHVLVE' A
#
# COMPACT_ATOMS: atom_id res chain seq x y z
N MET A 1 -6.96 -12.56 -9.43
CA MET A 1 -5.58 -12.05 -9.24
C MET A 1 -5.45 -10.66 -9.85
N ARG A 2 -5.42 -9.60 -9.04
CA ARG A 2 -5.24 -8.22 -9.50
C ARG A 2 -3.77 -7.85 -9.31
N HIS A 3 -2.99 -7.86 -10.40
CA HIS A 3 -1.59 -7.44 -10.34
C HIS A 3 -1.52 -5.93 -10.11
N ILE A 4 -0.90 -5.54 -9.00
CA ILE A 4 -0.55 -4.15 -8.73
C ILE A 4 0.81 -3.92 -9.38
N SER A 5 0.83 -3.20 -10.50
CA SER A 5 2.05 -2.94 -11.28
C SER A 5 2.72 -1.61 -10.91
N SER A 6 2.07 -0.79 -10.08
CA SER A 6 2.56 0.54 -9.71
C SER A 6 2.12 0.96 -8.31
N ALA A 7 2.97 1.76 -7.65
CA ALA A 7 2.68 2.39 -6.36
C ALA A 7 1.40 3.23 -6.38
N GLN A 8 1.04 3.79 -7.54
CA GLN A 8 -0.22 4.52 -7.70
C GLN A 8 -1.44 3.59 -7.57
N GLN A 9 -1.42 2.42 -8.23
CA GLN A 9 -2.50 1.44 -8.11
C GLN A 9 -2.62 0.90 -6.67
N ALA A 10 -1.49 0.71 -5.99
CA ALA A 10 -1.47 0.37 -4.56
C ALA A 10 -2.17 1.45 -3.72
N ALA A 11 -1.84 2.73 -3.96
CA ALA A 11 -2.41 3.86 -3.24
C ALA A 11 -3.92 4.04 -3.49
N GLU A 12 -4.40 3.84 -4.71
CA GLU A 12 -5.84 3.87 -5.01
C GLU A 12 -6.61 2.72 -4.34
N LEU A 13 -6.00 1.53 -4.27
CA LEU A 13 -6.57 0.38 -3.56
C LEU A 13 -6.65 0.64 -2.05
N LEU A 14 -5.59 1.22 -1.48
CA LEU A 14 -5.58 1.73 -0.12
C LEU A 14 -6.69 2.76 0.12
N ALA A 15 -6.88 3.71 -0.80
CA ALA A 15 -7.90 4.75 -0.65
C ALA A 15 -9.35 4.21 -0.77
N GLY A 16 -9.58 3.19 -1.60
CA GLY A 16 -10.93 2.69 -1.92
C GLY A 16 -11.43 1.53 -1.05
N GLN A 17 -10.57 0.60 -0.65
CA GLN A 17 -10.99 -0.71 -0.09
C GLN A 17 -10.64 -0.90 1.40
N TRP A 18 -9.97 0.07 2.03
CA TRP A 18 -9.44 -0.11 3.38
C TRP A 18 -10.52 0.12 4.44
N ARG A 19 -10.99 -0.97 5.05
CA ARG A 19 -12.04 -0.93 6.09
C ARG A 19 -11.62 -0.21 7.36
N ASP A 20 -10.31 -0.14 7.61
CA ASP A 20 -9.74 0.43 8.84
C ASP A 20 -8.78 1.58 8.53
N ALA A 21 -9.30 2.62 7.86
CA ALA A 21 -8.54 3.76 7.34
C ALA A 21 -7.80 4.60 8.43
N GLY A 22 -7.94 4.23 9.71
CA GLY A 22 -7.26 4.84 10.86
C GLY A 22 -6.03 4.10 11.38
N SER A 23 -5.70 2.91 10.86
CA SER A 23 -4.55 2.15 11.34
C SER A 23 -3.21 2.84 10.98
N ALA A 24 -2.24 2.83 11.91
CA ALA A 24 -0.90 3.38 11.69
C ALA A 24 -0.22 2.82 10.43
N LEU A 25 -0.55 1.59 10.06
CA LEU A 25 -0.06 0.93 8.86
C LEU A 25 -0.67 1.48 7.57
N HIS A 26 -1.94 1.91 7.59
CA HIS A 26 -2.56 2.57 6.44
C HIS A 26 -1.79 3.85 6.09
N GLY A 27 -1.51 4.68 7.08
CA GLY A 27 -0.70 5.88 6.90
C GLY A 27 0.74 5.59 6.46
N SER A 28 1.32 4.47 6.94
CA SER A 28 2.65 4.03 6.51
C SER A 28 2.69 3.62 5.04
N ALA A 29 1.75 2.79 4.59
CA ALA A 29 1.67 2.32 3.21
C ALA A 29 1.37 3.46 2.23
N LEU A 30 0.49 4.40 2.58
CA LEU A 30 0.20 5.58 1.76
C LEU A 30 1.42 6.50 1.62
N ARG A 31 2.18 6.69 2.70
CA ARG A 31 3.44 7.44 2.66
C ARG A 31 4.49 6.73 1.79
N ALA A 32 4.62 5.42 1.92
CA ALA A 32 5.57 4.63 1.13
C ALA A 32 5.22 4.68 -0.37
N CYS A 33 3.94 4.56 -0.72
CA CYS A 33 3.48 4.71 -2.11
C CYS A 33 3.79 6.11 -2.66
N ARG A 34 3.54 7.17 -1.88
CA ARG A 34 3.86 8.55 -2.29
C ARG A 34 5.36 8.76 -2.51
N ARG A 35 6.19 8.24 -1.61
CA ARG A 35 7.65 8.31 -1.76
C ARG A 35 8.15 7.53 -2.97
N ALA A 36 7.56 6.38 -3.28
CA ALA A 36 7.91 5.62 -4.48
C ALA A 36 7.50 6.35 -5.76
N MET A 37 6.34 7.02 -5.77
CA MET A 37 5.93 7.88 -6.90
C MET A 37 6.87 9.09 -7.08
N SER A 38 7.41 9.62 -5.98
CA SER A 38 8.39 10.71 -5.97
C SER A 38 9.82 10.24 -6.36
N GLY A 39 10.07 8.93 -6.42
CA GLY A 39 11.40 8.36 -6.62
C GLY A 39 12.30 8.40 -5.38
N GLU A 40 11.76 8.76 -4.21
CA GLU A 40 12.49 8.84 -2.94
C GLU A 40 12.75 7.47 -2.30
N VAL A 41 11.92 6.46 -2.61
CA VAL A 41 12.12 5.07 -2.16
C VAL A 41 11.90 4.09 -3.31
N SER A 42 12.61 2.97 -3.27
CA SER A 42 12.47 1.90 -4.25
C SER A 42 11.06 1.29 -4.23
N ALA A 43 10.59 0.84 -5.39
CA ALA A 43 9.30 0.17 -5.52
C ALA A 43 9.18 -1.06 -4.60
N ASP A 44 10.28 -1.78 -4.35
CA ASP A 44 10.36 -2.87 -3.38
C ASP A 44 10.05 -2.42 -1.94
N ALA A 45 10.61 -1.30 -1.50
CA ALA A 45 10.37 -0.77 -0.15
C ALA A 45 8.90 -0.33 0.03
N ALA A 46 8.29 0.26 -1.01
CA ALA A 46 6.87 0.58 -0.99
C ALA A 46 5.99 -0.67 -1.01
N ARG A 47 6.41 -1.72 -1.72
CA ARG A 47 5.72 -3.00 -1.77
C ARG A 47 5.74 -3.72 -0.42
N ASP A 48 6.87 -3.73 0.28
CA ASP A 48 7.00 -4.36 1.60
C ASP A 48 6.09 -3.66 2.63
N ALA A 49 6.11 -2.32 2.65
CA ALA A 49 5.21 -1.51 3.48
C ALA A 49 3.73 -1.74 3.15
N PHE A 50 3.39 -1.91 1.86
CA PHE A 50 2.04 -2.23 1.43
C PHE A 50 1.61 -3.63 1.87
N ILE A 51 2.47 -4.64 1.70
CA ILE A 51 2.20 -6.03 2.10
C ILE A 51 1.99 -6.10 3.61
N GLY A 52 2.84 -5.46 4.41
CA GLY A 52 2.68 -5.41 5.87
C GLY A 52 1.33 -4.81 6.27
N ALA A 53 0.94 -3.71 5.62
CA ALA A 53 -0.36 -3.08 5.87
C ALA A 53 -1.55 -3.95 5.41
N ALA A 54 -1.46 -4.59 4.25
CA ALA A 54 -2.51 -5.45 3.71
C ALA A 54 -2.70 -6.73 4.53
N ARG A 55 -1.61 -7.25 5.11
CA ARG A 55 -1.60 -8.42 5.99
C ARG A 55 -2.29 -8.13 7.31
N GLU A 56 -2.01 -6.97 7.91
CA GLU A 56 -2.68 -6.53 9.14
C GLU A 56 -4.17 -6.23 8.91
N ALA A 57 -4.50 -5.63 7.77
CA ALA A 57 -5.88 -5.32 7.42
C ALA A 57 -6.72 -6.55 7.01
N HIS A 58 -6.13 -7.75 6.95
CA HIS A 58 -6.76 -8.95 6.37
C HIS A 58 -7.34 -8.73 4.96
N VAL A 59 -6.82 -7.73 4.22
CA VAL A 59 -7.30 -7.34 2.87
C VAL A 59 -6.69 -8.20 1.78
N LEU A 60 -5.61 -8.93 2.07
CA LEU A 60 -5.01 -9.87 1.13
C LEU A 60 -5.75 -11.21 1.17
N VAL A 61 -6.84 -11.33 0.40
CA VAL A 61 -7.41 -12.63 0.00
C VAL A 61 -6.81 -12.99 -1.36
N GLU A 62 -6.38 -14.25 -1.49
CA GLU A 62 -5.60 -14.86 -2.58
C GLU A 62 -6.06 -14.53 -4.02
#